data_AF-A0A1U8CH65-F1
#
_entry.id   AF-A0A1U8CH65-F1
#
_cell.length_a   1.000
_cell.length_b   1.000
_cell.length_c   1.000
_cell.angle_alpha   90.00
_cell.angle_beta   90.00
_cell.angle_gamma   90.00
#
_symmetry.space_group_name_H-M   'P 1'
#
loop_
_entity.id
_entity.type
_entity.pdbx_description
1 polymer ?
#
loop_
_entity_poly.entity_id
_entity_poly.type
_entity_poly.pdbx_seq_one_letter_code
_entity_poly.pdbx_strand_id
1 'polypeptide(L)'
;MLSPRAVLFFTLLLTTSSLTQRARKLSGSASPISTIQAQASFSAQQFAGTWLLVAVGSACRFLQEQGHRAEATTLHTAPQGAAMAVSTFRKLDGICWQVRQLFGDTGVPGRFLLQAPGGRAPVHVVVAETDYQNFAILYLEKARKLSVKLYVRSLPVSDSALDVFEQRVRGANLTEHQIFFFPKYGFCKTTDQFHILNEVPR
;
A
#
# COMPACT_ATOMS: atom_id res chain seq x y z
N MET A 1 -80.14 -34.57 -39.13
CA MET A 1 -79.01 -35.52 -39.22
C MET A 1 -77.71 -34.76 -38.98
N LEU A 2 -76.91 -35.26 -38.04
CA LEU A 2 -75.70 -34.64 -37.50
C LEU A 2 -74.63 -34.33 -38.57
N SER A 3 -73.93 -33.21 -38.41
CA SER A 3 -72.53 -33.08 -38.82
C SER A 3 -71.78 -32.23 -37.77
N PRO A 4 -70.60 -32.64 -37.30
CA PRO A 4 -70.00 -32.08 -36.10
C PRO A 4 -69.11 -30.86 -36.40
N ARG A 5 -69.21 -29.83 -35.56
CA ARG A 5 -68.27 -28.70 -35.52
C ARG A 5 -66.91 -29.19 -35.02
N ALA A 6 -65.93 -29.23 -35.90
CA ALA A 6 -64.52 -29.41 -35.55
C ALA A 6 -64.01 -28.17 -34.80
N VAL A 7 -63.57 -28.37 -33.56
CA VAL A 7 -62.89 -27.36 -32.73
C VAL A 7 -61.42 -27.34 -33.15
N LEU A 8 -60.99 -26.30 -33.85
CA LEU A 8 -59.56 -26.03 -34.10
C LEU A 8 -58.99 -25.25 -32.91
N PHE A 9 -58.21 -25.94 -32.08
CA PHE A 9 -57.31 -25.32 -31.10
C PHE A 9 -56.13 -24.68 -31.83
N PHE A 10 -56.08 -23.35 -31.85
CA PHE A 10 -54.88 -22.60 -32.25
C PHE A 10 -54.01 -22.38 -31.01
N THR A 11 -52.96 -23.19 -30.83
CA THR A 11 -51.95 -22.98 -29.78
C THR A 11 -50.91 -21.98 -30.28
N LEU A 12 -51.00 -20.74 -29.80
CA LEU A 12 -50.03 -19.68 -30.06
C LEU A 12 -48.81 -19.86 -29.13
N LEU A 13 -47.72 -20.44 -29.64
CA LEU A 13 -46.43 -20.51 -28.93
C LEU A 13 -45.74 -19.14 -29.01
N LEU A 14 -45.81 -18.37 -27.93
CA LEU A 14 -44.99 -17.17 -27.70
C LEU A 14 -43.55 -17.60 -27.43
N THR A 15 -42.69 -17.58 -28.45
CA THR A 15 -41.24 -17.69 -28.26
C THR A 15 -40.72 -16.36 -27.71
N THR A 16 -40.55 -16.29 -26.39
CA THR A 16 -39.84 -15.18 -25.76
C THR A 16 -38.34 -15.35 -26.04
N SER A 17 -37.88 -14.69 -27.10
CA SER A 17 -36.45 -14.51 -27.35
C SER A 17 -35.88 -13.62 -26.24
N SER A 18 -35.31 -14.24 -25.21
CA SER A 18 -34.58 -13.54 -24.16
C SER A 18 -33.28 -13.00 -24.76
N LEU A 19 -33.32 -11.71 -25.11
CA LEU A 19 -32.13 -10.94 -25.44
C LEU A 19 -31.23 -10.95 -24.20
N THR A 20 -30.27 -11.87 -24.17
CA THR A 20 -29.21 -11.91 -23.18
C THR A 20 -28.32 -10.71 -23.47
N GLN A 21 -28.68 -9.55 -22.91
CA GLN A 21 -27.75 -8.46 -22.72
C GLN A 21 -26.70 -8.96 -21.75
N ARG A 22 -25.64 -9.56 -22.32
CA ARG A 22 -24.38 -9.82 -21.66
C ARG A 22 -23.88 -8.46 -21.21
N ALA A 23 -24.23 -8.08 -19.98
CA ALA A 23 -23.70 -6.90 -19.33
C ALA A 23 -22.19 -6.92 -19.56
N ARG A 24 -21.70 -5.96 -20.36
CA ARG A 24 -20.27 -5.68 -20.45
C ARG A 24 -19.82 -5.54 -19.01
N LYS A 25 -19.05 -6.51 -18.53
CA LYS A 25 -18.33 -6.47 -17.27
C LYS A 25 -17.61 -5.12 -17.26
N LEU A 26 -18.15 -4.13 -16.52
CA LEU A 26 -17.48 -2.85 -16.34
C LEU A 26 -16.06 -3.19 -15.92
N SER A 27 -15.09 -2.71 -16.69
CA SER A 27 -13.68 -2.86 -16.38
C SER A 27 -13.49 -2.48 -14.91
N GLY A 28 -13.10 -3.43 -14.07
CA GLY A 28 -12.88 -3.15 -12.66
C GLY A 28 -11.93 -1.97 -12.54
N SER A 29 -12.32 -0.95 -11.78
CA SER A 29 -11.52 0.26 -11.60
C SER A 29 -10.06 -0.11 -11.31
N ALA A 30 -9.13 0.52 -12.04
CA ALA A 30 -7.70 0.31 -11.85
C ALA A 30 -7.32 0.61 -10.40
N SER A 31 -6.31 -0.09 -9.88
CA SER A 31 -5.83 0.12 -8.51
C SER A 31 -5.25 1.54 -8.38
N PRO A 32 -5.60 2.32 -7.33
CA PRO A 32 -5.07 3.67 -7.16
C PRO A 32 -3.55 3.79 -7.31
N ILE A 33 -2.78 2.82 -6.81
CA ILE A 33 -1.31 2.82 -6.88
C ILE A 33 -0.77 2.50 -8.28
N SER A 34 -1.61 2.05 -9.22
CA SER A 34 -1.20 1.74 -10.59
C SER A 34 -0.82 3.00 -11.38
N THR A 35 -1.41 4.15 -11.06
CA THR A 35 -1.11 5.43 -11.74
C THR A 35 0.15 6.12 -11.20
N ILE A 36 0.62 5.71 -10.02
CA ILE A 36 1.78 6.31 -9.34
C ILE A 36 3.07 5.90 -10.05
N GLN A 37 3.87 6.87 -10.48
CA GLN A 37 5.15 6.57 -11.10
C GLN A 37 6.17 6.17 -10.04
N ALA A 38 6.97 5.13 -10.33
CA ALA A 38 8.12 4.79 -9.50
C ALA A 38 9.30 5.72 -9.83
N GLN A 39 10.22 5.87 -8.88
CA GLN A 39 11.47 6.61 -9.07
C GLN A 39 12.17 6.10 -10.34
N ALA A 40 12.45 7.03 -11.25
CA ALA A 40 13.12 6.71 -12.51
C ALA A 40 14.46 6.01 -12.22
N SER A 41 14.67 4.87 -12.89
CA SER A 41 15.88 4.04 -12.72
C SER A 41 16.21 3.71 -11.25
N PHE A 42 15.18 3.38 -10.46
CA PHE A 42 15.34 3.08 -9.04
C PHE A 42 16.50 2.12 -8.75
N SER A 43 17.44 2.55 -7.90
CA SER A 43 18.56 1.73 -7.43
C SER A 43 18.36 1.25 -6.00
N ALA A 44 18.10 -0.05 -5.82
CA ALA A 44 18.01 -0.66 -4.50
C ALA A 44 19.31 -0.49 -3.69
N GLN A 45 20.46 -0.50 -4.38
CA GLN A 45 21.77 -0.34 -3.74
C GLN A 45 21.93 1.05 -3.12
N GLN A 46 21.53 2.11 -3.83
CA GLN A 46 21.57 3.47 -3.29
C GLN A 46 20.49 3.69 -2.22
N PHE A 47 19.35 3.02 -2.36
CA PHE A 47 18.26 3.10 -1.38
C PHE A 47 18.56 2.36 -0.07
N ALA A 48 19.51 1.43 -0.07
CA ALA A 48 19.89 0.62 1.08
C ALA A 48 20.26 1.46 2.31
N GLY A 49 20.19 0.84 3.48
CA GLY A 49 20.54 1.43 4.77
C GLY A 49 19.33 1.92 5.56
N THR A 50 19.59 2.85 6.47
CA THR A 50 18.64 3.32 7.48
C THR A 50 17.78 4.48 6.96
N TRP A 51 16.50 4.46 7.31
CA TRP A 51 15.50 5.49 7.04
C TRP A 51 14.64 5.71 8.28
N LEU A 52 14.34 6.96 8.61
CA LEU A 52 13.49 7.35 9.73
C LEU A 52 12.11 7.76 9.21
N LEU A 53 11.05 7.19 9.73
CA LEU A 53 9.69 7.58 9.36
C LEU A 53 9.35 8.93 9.99
N VAL A 54 8.99 9.91 9.16
CA VAL A 54 8.65 11.27 9.60
C VAL A 54 7.14 11.45 9.67
N ALA A 55 6.43 11.08 8.60
CA ALA A 55 5.00 11.32 8.50
C ALA A 55 4.30 10.28 7.61
N VAL A 56 3.01 10.09 7.86
CA VAL A 56 2.13 9.23 7.06
C VAL A 56 0.86 10.00 6.71
N GLY A 57 0.55 10.12 5.43
CA GLY A 57 -0.76 10.52 4.92
C GLY A 57 -1.63 9.28 4.74
N SER A 58 -2.75 9.16 5.45
CA SER A 58 -3.63 7.99 5.33
C SER A 58 -5.06 8.20 5.83
N ALA A 59 -6.04 7.62 5.14
CA ALA A 59 -7.41 7.49 5.63
C ALA A 59 -7.61 6.25 6.55
N CYS A 60 -6.53 5.66 7.07
CA CYS A 60 -6.62 4.49 7.96
C CYS A 60 -7.22 4.89 9.31
N ARG A 61 -8.34 4.24 9.67
CA ARG A 61 -9.05 4.47 10.94
C ARG A 61 -8.15 4.36 12.17
N PHE A 62 -7.26 3.37 12.20
CA PHE A 62 -6.32 3.21 13.32
C PHE A 62 -5.42 4.43 13.49
N LEU A 63 -4.91 5.02 12.41
CA LEU A 63 -4.11 6.24 12.48
C LEU A 63 -4.96 7.46 12.88
N GLN A 64 -6.20 7.54 12.40
CA GLN A 64 -7.12 8.62 12.80
C GLN A 64 -7.42 8.60 14.30
N GLU A 65 -7.59 7.42 14.90
CA GLU A 65 -7.91 7.26 16.32
C GLU A 65 -6.66 7.27 17.22
N GLN A 66 -5.58 6.63 16.77
CA GLN A 66 -4.39 6.34 17.59
C GLN A 66 -3.11 7.02 17.09
N GLY A 67 -3.19 7.89 16.07
CA GLY A 67 -2.02 8.57 15.50
C GLY A 67 -1.25 9.43 16.51
N HIS A 68 -1.94 9.95 17.53
CA HIS A 68 -1.32 10.67 18.65
C HIS A 68 -0.38 9.80 19.51
N ARG A 69 -0.45 8.47 19.36
CA ARG A 69 0.44 7.47 20.00
C ARG A 69 1.41 6.85 19.01
N ALA A 70 1.69 7.52 17.89
CA ALA A 70 2.68 7.05 16.95
C ALA A 70 4.04 6.88 17.66
N GLU A 71 4.73 5.79 17.34
CA GLU A 71 6.02 5.44 17.94
C GLU A 71 7.14 5.69 16.94
N ALA A 72 8.29 6.14 17.44
CA ALA A 72 9.47 6.38 16.61
C ALA A 72 9.82 5.11 15.82
N THR A 73 9.84 5.24 14.49
CA THR A 73 9.95 4.10 13.58
C THR A 73 11.15 4.26 12.67
N THR A 74 12.03 3.27 12.70
CA THR A 74 13.22 3.15 11.85
C THR A 74 12.99 2.03 10.85
N LEU A 75 13.40 2.23 9.61
CA LEU A 75 13.40 1.23 8.54
C LEU A 75 14.84 0.96 8.12
N HIS A 76 15.28 -0.29 8.18
CA HIS A 76 16.52 -0.74 7.58
C HIS A 76 16.23 -1.53 6.32
N THR A 77 16.87 -1.14 5.23
CA THR A 77 16.66 -1.73 3.91
C THR A 77 17.96 -2.33 3.40
N ALA A 78 17.87 -3.51 2.80
CA ALA A 78 19.00 -4.19 2.18
C ALA A 78 18.54 -4.83 0.86
N PRO A 79 19.30 -4.68 -0.24
CA PRO A 79 19.00 -5.39 -1.48
C PRO A 79 19.07 -6.90 -1.29
N GLN A 80 18.15 -7.63 -1.91
CA GLN A 80 18.14 -9.10 -1.92
C GLN A 80 17.74 -9.58 -3.32
N GLY A 81 18.70 -9.63 -4.23
CA GLY A 81 18.43 -9.83 -5.66
C GLY A 81 17.60 -8.68 -6.21
N ALA A 82 16.49 -8.99 -6.90
CA ALA A 82 15.53 -8.00 -7.37
C ALA A 82 14.54 -7.52 -6.27
N ALA A 83 14.48 -8.24 -5.15
CA ALA A 83 13.67 -7.87 -3.99
C ALA A 83 14.48 -7.01 -3.00
N MET A 84 13.82 -6.56 -1.94
CA MET A 84 14.45 -5.81 -0.85
C MET A 84 14.07 -6.40 0.51
N ALA A 85 15.06 -6.79 1.29
CA ALA A 85 14.86 -7.15 2.69
C ALA A 85 14.65 -5.87 3.51
N VAL A 86 13.59 -5.85 4.31
CA VAL A 86 13.16 -4.67 5.06
C VAL A 86 12.96 -5.04 6.52
N SER A 87 13.65 -4.35 7.42
CA SER A 87 13.47 -4.47 8.86
C SER A 87 12.91 -3.18 9.44
N THR A 88 11.70 -3.22 9.98
CA THR A 88 11.09 -2.09 10.67
C THR A 88 11.33 -2.22 12.16
N PHE A 89 11.94 -1.21 12.79
CA PHE A 89 12.12 -1.13 14.22
C PHE A 89 11.18 -0.08 14.78
N ARG A 90 10.44 -0.45 15.81
CA ARG A 90 9.57 0.49 16.53
C ARG A 90 9.50 0.12 17.99
N LYS A 91 9.20 1.10 18.81
CA LYS A 91 8.90 0.87 20.22
C LYS A 91 7.45 0.40 20.36
N LEU A 92 7.21 -0.51 21.29
CA LEU A 92 5.88 -0.89 21.76
C LEU A 92 6.01 -1.08 23.27
N ASP A 93 5.28 -0.28 24.05
CA ASP A 93 5.25 -0.34 25.51
C ASP A 93 6.64 -0.33 26.18
N GLY A 94 7.54 0.53 25.71
CA GLY A 94 8.89 0.58 26.28
C GLY A 94 9.93 -0.26 25.53
N ILE A 95 9.51 -1.25 24.77
CA ILE A 95 10.36 -2.31 24.24
C ILE A 95 10.56 -2.15 22.73
N CYS A 96 11.79 -2.36 22.26
CA CYS A 96 12.10 -2.30 20.83
C CYS A 96 11.75 -3.61 20.13
N TRP A 97 10.87 -3.55 19.14
CA TRP A 97 10.50 -4.67 18.29
C TRP A 97 11.09 -4.51 16.89
N GLN A 98 11.52 -5.61 16.28
CA GLN A 98 11.87 -5.68 14.87
C GLN A 98 10.85 -6.51 14.10
N VAL A 99 10.31 -5.94 13.03
CA VAL A 99 9.48 -6.66 12.05
C VAL A 99 10.30 -6.87 10.79
N ARG A 100 10.56 -8.12 10.43
CA ARG A 100 11.29 -8.51 9.21
C ARG A 100 10.31 -8.81 8.09
N GLN A 101 10.47 -8.15 6.97
CA GLN A 101 9.60 -8.21 5.80
C GLN A 101 10.45 -8.33 4.54
N LEU A 102 9.86 -8.91 3.51
CA LEU A 102 10.45 -8.95 2.17
C LEU A 102 9.56 -8.15 1.22
N PHE A 103 10.12 -7.09 0.67
CA PHE A 103 9.51 -6.33 -0.42
C PHE A 103 9.83 -7.08 -1.71
N GLY A 104 8.91 -7.94 -2.12
CA GLY A 104 9.08 -8.81 -3.29
C GLY A 104 9.09 -8.02 -4.59
N ASP A 105 9.86 -8.51 -5.55
CA ASP A 105 9.92 -7.95 -6.90
C ASP A 105 8.57 -8.08 -7.63
N THR A 106 8.23 -7.08 -8.43
CA THR A 106 7.04 -7.06 -9.29
C THR A 106 7.41 -7.00 -10.78
N GLY A 107 8.70 -7.05 -11.11
CA GLY A 107 9.25 -6.89 -12.46
C GLY A 107 9.45 -5.43 -12.87
N VAL A 108 9.01 -4.46 -12.06
CA VAL A 108 9.20 -3.02 -12.30
C VAL A 108 10.05 -2.43 -11.18
N PRO A 109 11.26 -1.91 -11.47
CA PRO A 109 12.11 -1.30 -10.45
C PRO A 109 11.39 -0.21 -9.65
N GLY A 110 11.57 -0.23 -8.33
CA GLY A 110 10.91 0.70 -7.42
C GLY A 110 9.46 0.33 -7.06
N ARG A 111 8.90 -0.73 -7.66
CA ARG A 111 7.60 -1.30 -7.28
C ARG A 111 7.79 -2.65 -6.61
N PHE A 112 7.18 -2.80 -5.45
CA PHE A 112 7.29 -4.00 -4.62
C PHE A 112 5.94 -4.52 -4.17
N LEU A 113 5.90 -5.81 -3.83
CA LEU A 113 4.76 -6.47 -3.21
C LEU A 113 5.17 -7.06 -1.86
N LEU A 114 4.51 -6.58 -0.81
CA LEU A 114 4.62 -7.17 0.52
C LEU A 114 3.48 -8.18 0.69
N GLN A 115 3.85 -9.45 0.81
CA GLN A 115 2.90 -10.50 1.18
C GLN A 115 2.58 -10.38 2.67
N ALA A 116 1.29 -10.43 3.01
CA ALA A 116 0.86 -10.34 4.39
C ALA A 116 0.58 -11.75 4.94
N PRO A 117 1.16 -12.15 6.09
CA PRO A 117 0.89 -13.45 6.69
C PRO A 117 -0.60 -13.63 7.06
N GLY A 118 -1.05 -14.89 7.09
CA GLY A 118 -2.36 -15.26 7.64
C GLY A 118 -3.56 -14.78 6.81
N GLY A 119 -3.46 -14.80 5.48
CA GLY A 119 -4.57 -14.46 4.58
C GLY A 119 -4.95 -12.99 4.54
N ARG A 120 -4.13 -12.11 5.13
CA ARG A 120 -4.30 -10.66 5.06
C ARG A 120 -4.08 -10.18 3.62
N ALA A 121 -4.77 -9.11 3.24
CA ALA A 121 -4.58 -8.50 1.93
C ALA A 121 -3.12 -8.06 1.73
N PRO A 122 -2.51 -8.34 0.57
CA PRO A 122 -1.16 -7.91 0.26
C PRO A 122 -1.08 -6.38 0.20
N VAL A 123 0.14 -5.87 0.34
CA VAL A 123 0.40 -4.43 0.27
C VAL A 123 1.30 -4.15 -0.91
N HIS A 124 0.82 -3.35 -1.85
CA HIS A 124 1.65 -2.83 -2.94
C HIS A 124 2.44 -1.64 -2.42
N VAL A 125 3.71 -1.56 -2.77
CA VAL A 125 4.61 -0.47 -2.37
C VAL A 125 5.26 0.12 -3.61
N VAL A 126 5.33 1.44 -3.69
CA VAL A 126 6.05 2.17 -4.74
C VAL A 126 6.96 3.18 -4.07
N VAL A 127 8.27 3.10 -4.34
CA VAL A 127 9.20 4.20 -4.05
C VAL A 127 9.03 5.21 -5.17
N ALA A 128 8.28 6.28 -4.93
CA ALA A 128 7.90 7.22 -5.97
C ALA A 128 8.97 8.27 -6.21
N GLU A 129 9.51 8.84 -5.13
CA GLU A 129 10.52 9.90 -5.20
C GLU A 129 11.56 9.71 -4.11
N THR A 130 12.83 9.82 -4.47
CA THR A 130 13.93 9.83 -3.52
C THR A 130 15.18 10.40 -4.16
N ASP A 131 15.97 11.12 -3.38
CA ASP A 131 17.35 11.50 -3.73
C ASP A 131 18.39 10.52 -3.15
N TYR A 132 17.92 9.42 -2.54
CA TYR A 132 18.68 8.38 -1.83
C TYR A 132 19.42 8.84 -0.56
N GLN A 133 19.73 10.13 -0.44
CA GLN A 133 20.63 10.71 0.56
C GLN A 133 19.91 11.47 1.67
N ASN A 134 18.75 12.05 1.41
CA ASN A 134 18.04 12.88 2.37
C ASN A 134 16.63 12.39 2.63
N PHE A 135 15.84 12.12 1.58
CA PHE A 135 14.43 11.76 1.73
C PHE A 135 13.95 10.68 0.77
N ALA A 136 12.82 10.08 1.12
CA ALA A 136 12.08 9.17 0.25
C ALA A 136 10.57 9.28 0.51
N ILE A 137 9.80 9.31 -0.58
CA ILE A 137 8.34 9.26 -0.57
C ILE A 137 7.89 7.91 -1.11
N LEU A 138 7.21 7.15 -0.24
CA LEU A 138 6.67 5.84 -0.57
C LEU A 138 5.16 5.91 -0.61
N TYR A 139 4.57 5.34 -1.66
CA TYR A 139 3.15 5.03 -1.72
C TYR A 139 2.92 3.59 -1.33
N LEU A 140 1.92 3.35 -0.49
CA LEU A 140 1.49 2.02 -0.11
C LEU A 140 -0.01 1.89 -0.36
N GLU A 141 -0.43 0.77 -0.96
CA GLU A 141 -1.83 0.44 -1.14
C GLU A 141 -2.15 -0.90 -0.50
N LYS A 142 -3.16 -0.88 0.38
CA LYS A 142 -3.76 -2.07 0.98
C LYS A 142 -5.26 -2.01 0.80
N ALA A 143 -5.85 -3.07 0.24
CA ALA A 143 -7.30 -3.15 0.01
C ALA A 143 -7.87 -1.90 -0.68
N ARG A 144 -7.21 -1.44 -1.76
CA ARG A 144 -7.56 -0.24 -2.55
C ARG A 144 -7.51 1.09 -1.78
N LYS A 145 -6.94 1.10 -0.58
CA LYS A 145 -6.69 2.33 0.19
C LYS A 145 -5.23 2.72 0.07
N LEU A 146 -5.00 3.88 -0.54
CA LEU A 146 -3.68 4.46 -0.73
C LEU A 146 -3.22 5.18 0.56
N SER A 147 -1.92 5.18 0.78
CA SER A 147 -1.25 5.95 1.83
C SER A 147 0.10 6.43 1.33
N VAL A 148 0.56 7.56 1.84
CA VAL A 148 1.84 8.17 1.48
C VAL A 148 2.70 8.22 2.74
N LYS A 149 3.98 7.88 2.63
CA LYS A 149 4.92 7.92 3.75
C LYS A 149 6.15 8.73 3.37
N LEU A 150 6.56 9.62 4.27
CA LEU A 150 7.82 10.35 4.18
C LEU A 150 8.85 9.69 5.09
N TYR A 151 9.98 9.33 4.49
CA TYR A 151 11.17 8.85 5.19
C TYR A 151 12.32 9.82 4.98
N VAL A 152 13.22 9.91 5.97
CA VAL A 152 14.45 10.70 5.87
C VAL A 152 15.66 9.91 6.36
N ARG A 153 16.87 10.25 5.89
CA ARG A 153 18.11 9.64 6.41
C ARG A 153 18.50 10.16 7.79
N SER A 154 18.21 11.44 8.07
CA SER A 154 18.54 12.10 9.33
C SER A 154 17.54 13.22 9.63
N LEU A 155 17.52 13.69 10.88
CA LEU A 155 16.70 14.80 11.34
C LEU A 155 17.59 16.03 11.57
N PRO A 156 17.07 17.27 11.41
CA PRO A 156 15.70 17.62 11.04
C PRO A 156 15.37 17.34 9.57
N VAL A 157 14.08 17.18 9.28
CA VAL A 157 13.58 17.11 7.90
C VAL A 157 13.67 18.49 7.25
N SER A 158 14.04 18.57 5.97
CA SER A 158 14.06 19.83 5.23
C SER A 158 12.66 20.27 4.83
N ASP A 159 12.43 21.59 4.76
CA ASP A 159 11.14 22.16 4.35
C ASP A 159 10.76 21.68 2.94
N SER A 160 11.73 21.62 2.02
CA SER A 160 11.50 21.09 0.68
C SER A 160 10.99 19.64 0.67
N ALA A 161 11.49 18.76 1.56
CA ALA A 161 11.00 17.38 1.63
C ALA A 161 9.58 17.31 2.22
N LEU A 162 9.25 18.20 3.17
CA LEU A 162 7.90 18.32 3.71
C LEU A 162 6.91 18.83 2.65
N ASP A 163 7.28 19.88 1.92
CA ASP A 163 6.44 20.47 0.87
C ASP A 163 6.09 19.45 -0.23
N VAL A 164 7.09 18.68 -0.70
CA VAL A 164 6.87 17.62 -1.68
C VAL A 164 5.94 16.56 -1.09
N PHE A 165 6.16 16.14 0.16
CA PHE A 165 5.28 15.17 0.82
C PHE A 165 3.84 15.67 0.92
N GLU A 166 3.60 16.90 1.37
CA GLU A 166 2.25 17.48 1.48
C GLU A 166 1.57 17.62 0.12
N GLN A 167 2.32 17.99 -0.92
CA GLN A 167 1.83 17.99 -2.29
C GLN A 167 1.40 16.58 -2.73
N ARG A 168 2.19 15.55 -2.39
CA ARG A 168 1.90 14.14 -2.72
C ARG A 168 0.72 13.57 -1.92
N VAL A 169 0.52 14.00 -0.68
CA VAL A 169 -0.69 13.69 0.12
C VAL A 169 -1.93 14.29 -0.55
N ARG A 170 -1.89 15.57 -0.94
CA ARG A 170 -3.00 16.22 -1.66
C ARG A 170 -3.30 15.53 -2.99
N GLY A 171 -2.27 15.19 -3.77
CA GLY A 171 -2.41 14.44 -5.02
C GLY A 171 -2.95 13.01 -4.84
N ALA A 172 -2.85 12.44 -3.64
CA ALA A 172 -3.45 11.16 -3.26
C ALA A 172 -4.91 11.28 -2.79
N ASN A 173 -5.53 12.46 -2.93
CA ASN A 173 -6.87 12.79 -2.41
C ASN A 173 -6.98 12.61 -0.89
N LEU A 174 -5.90 12.93 -0.15
CA LEU A 174 -5.87 12.96 1.30
C LEU A 174 -5.76 14.41 1.78
N THR A 175 -6.31 14.69 2.95
CA THR A 175 -6.29 16.03 3.56
C THR A 175 -5.16 16.19 4.57
N GLU A 176 -4.87 17.43 4.97
CA GLU A 176 -3.90 17.74 6.02
C GLU A 176 -4.26 17.06 7.36
N HIS A 177 -5.55 16.94 7.69
CA HIS A 177 -6.03 16.23 8.87
C HIS A 177 -5.77 14.71 8.83
N GLN A 178 -5.37 14.19 7.68
CA GLN A 178 -5.00 12.79 7.49
C GLN A 178 -3.48 12.60 7.44
N ILE A 179 -2.70 13.64 7.80
CA ILE A 179 -1.26 13.58 7.99
C ILE A 179 -0.98 13.32 9.48
N PHE A 180 -0.22 12.27 9.74
CA PHE A 180 0.21 11.88 11.08
C PHE A 180 1.73 11.95 11.15
N PHE A 181 2.25 12.87 11.95
CA PHE A 181 3.67 12.98 12.23
C PHE A 181 4.11 11.98 13.30
N PHE A 182 5.27 11.38 13.10
CA PHE A 182 5.87 10.41 13.99
C PHE A 182 6.88 11.10 14.92
N PRO A 183 7.18 10.53 16.10
CA PRO A 183 8.14 11.12 17.03
C PRO A 183 9.53 11.32 16.40
N LYS A 184 10.17 12.44 16.75
CA LYS A 184 11.52 12.82 16.32
C LYS A 184 12.62 12.26 17.24
N TYR A 185 12.26 11.48 18.24
CA TYR A 185 13.15 10.92 19.26
C TYR A 185 12.63 9.55 19.73
N GLY A 186 13.47 8.77 20.41
CA GLY A 186 13.09 7.46 20.94
C GLY A 186 13.17 6.31 19.93
N PHE A 187 13.92 6.48 18.84
CA PHE A 187 14.15 5.45 17.83
C PHE A 187 14.86 4.22 18.41
N CYS A 188 14.40 3.05 17.95
CA CYS A 188 15.08 1.78 18.18
C CYS A 188 16.14 1.54 17.10
N LYS A 189 17.32 1.06 17.51
CA LYS A 189 18.43 0.66 16.62
C LYS A 189 18.61 -0.85 16.53
N THR A 190 18.34 -1.55 17.64
CA THR A 190 18.51 -3.00 17.76
C THR A 190 17.37 -3.58 18.59
N THR A 191 17.22 -4.90 18.53
CA THR A 191 16.28 -5.66 19.36
C THR A 191 16.94 -6.97 19.79
N ASP A 192 16.45 -7.57 20.87
CA ASP A 192 16.83 -8.93 21.25
C ASP A 192 16.05 -9.98 20.45
N GLN A 193 16.43 -11.24 20.59
CA GLN A 193 15.86 -12.35 19.84
C GLN A 193 14.37 -12.64 20.12
N PHE A 194 13.85 -12.17 21.27
CA PHE A 194 12.46 -12.45 21.69
C PHE A 194 11.47 -11.45 21.10
N HIS A 195 11.94 -10.29 20.61
CA HIS A 195 11.12 -9.21 20.08
C HIS A 195 11.27 -9.05 18.56
N ILE A 196 11.52 -10.17 17.87
CA ILE A 196 11.59 -10.23 16.40
C ILE A 196 10.34 -10.93 15.87
N LEU A 197 9.55 -10.18 15.09
CA LEU A 197 8.48 -10.72 14.28
C LEU A 197 8.98 -10.97 12.85
N ASN A 198 9.10 -12.23 12.45
CA ASN A 198 9.49 -12.59 11.09
C ASN A 198 8.27 -12.82 10.20
N GLU A 199 8.02 -11.90 9.27
CA GLU A 199 6.92 -11.97 8.30
C GLU A 199 7.41 -12.32 6.89
N VAL A 200 8.69 -12.69 6.71
CA VAL A 200 9.19 -13.17 5.43
C VAL A 200 8.50 -14.50 5.08
N PRO A 201 7.84 -14.61 3.91
CA PRO A 201 7.24 -15.89 3.48
C PRO A 201 8.30 -16.99 3.47
N ARG A 202 7.95 -18.17 3.99
CA ARG A 202 8.83 -19.35 3.96
C ARG A 202 8.85 -19.99 2.58
#